data_AF-A0A415L499-F1
#
_entry.id   AF-A0A415L499-F1
#
_cell.length_a   1.000
_cell.length_b   1.000
_cell.length_c   1.000
_cell.angle_alpha   90.00
_cell.angle_beta   90.00
_cell.angle_gamma   90.00
#
_symmetry.space_group_name_H-M   'P 1'
#
loop_
_entity.id
_entity.type
_entity.pdbx_description
1 polymer ?
#
loop_
_entity_poly.entity_id
_entity_poly.type
_entity_poly.pdbx_seq_one_letter_code
_entity_poly.pdbx_strand_id
1 'polypeptide(L)'
;MLNIEKYKEMLINMGIIDINKLAVVNDKPVKCKDLYKCDKCDFGEEESCESYLEEWLFSEYEEPGVDWSKVKVDTPILVKDCESSKWAKRYFAKFEDGQIYAWSDGTTSWSANDECDVTSWNCAKLAESED
;
A
#
# COMPACT_ATOMS: atom_id res chain seq x y z
N MET A 1 6.56 6.80 -9.02
CA MET A 1 5.98 7.95 -8.29
C MET A 1 6.86 8.13 -7.10
N LEU A 2 7.36 9.34 -6.84
CA LEU A 2 8.26 9.55 -5.71
C LEU A 2 7.49 9.57 -4.39
N ASN A 3 8.17 9.29 -3.28
CA ASN A 3 7.58 9.38 -1.94
C ASN A 3 6.95 10.78 -1.69
N ILE A 4 7.64 11.84 -2.12
CA ILE A 4 7.13 13.21 -2.01
C ILE A 4 5.82 13.45 -2.78
N GLU A 5 5.64 12.78 -3.92
CA GLU A 5 4.44 12.88 -4.74
C GLU A 5 3.27 12.13 -4.08
N LYS A 6 3.52 10.90 -3.60
CA LYS A 6 2.50 10.08 -2.93
C LYS A 6 2.00 10.72 -1.64
N TYR A 7 2.88 11.34 -0.85
CA TYR A 7 2.56 11.83 0.49
C TYR A 7 2.32 13.35 0.59
N LYS A 8 2.24 14.06 -0.52
CA LYS A 8 2.13 15.54 -0.57
C LYS A 8 1.08 16.13 0.38
N GLU A 9 -0.17 15.67 0.30
CA GLU A 9 -1.27 16.21 1.13
C GLU A 9 -1.04 15.94 2.61
N MET A 10 -0.52 14.75 2.93
CA MET A 10 -0.20 14.34 4.29
C MET A 10 0.91 15.23 4.87
N LEU A 11 1.97 15.50 4.12
CA LEU A 11 3.06 16.39 4.52
C LEU A 11 2.57 17.84 4.77
N ILE A 12 1.65 18.33 3.93
CA ILE A 12 1.01 19.65 4.11
C ILE A 12 0.17 19.67 5.40
N ASN A 13 -0.69 18.67 5.60
CA ASN A 13 -1.58 18.57 6.77
C ASN A 13 -0.79 18.45 8.08
N MET A 14 0.37 17.80 8.06
CA MET A 14 1.25 17.72 9.22
C MET A 14 2.05 19.02 9.48
N GLY A 15 2.07 19.97 8.55
CA GLY A 15 2.90 21.18 8.60
C GLY A 15 4.39 20.89 8.46
N ILE A 16 4.75 19.83 7.73
CA ILE A 16 6.12 19.28 7.60
C ILE A 16 6.89 19.84 6.39
N ILE A 17 6.36 20.84 5.68
CA ILE A 17 7.17 21.63 4.74
C ILE A 17 8.12 22.55 5.56
N ASP A 18 8.95 21.90 6.35
CA ASP A 18 10.02 22.26 7.28
C ASP A 18 10.70 20.90 7.60
N ILE A 19 11.74 20.59 6.80
CA ILE A 19 12.39 19.27 6.68
C ILE A 19 12.85 18.65 8.01
N ASN A 20 13.01 19.45 9.05
CA ASN A 20 13.49 19.01 10.37
C ASN A 20 12.42 18.35 11.24
N LYS A 21 11.16 18.27 10.78
CA LYS A 21 10.03 17.75 11.57
C LYS A 21 9.43 16.45 11.01
N LEU A 22 10.14 15.78 10.11
CA LEU A 22 9.69 14.54 9.48
C LEU A 22 10.39 13.32 10.09
N ALA A 23 9.60 12.31 10.44
CA ALA A 23 10.06 10.97 10.77
C ALA A 23 9.28 9.96 9.93
N VAL A 24 9.83 8.77 9.71
CA VAL A 24 9.15 7.67 9.02
C VAL A 24 9.04 6.50 9.98
N VAL A 25 7.84 5.92 10.08
CA VAL A 25 7.57 4.78 10.96
C VAL A 25 6.70 3.78 10.21
N ASN A 26 7.23 2.60 9.94
CA ASN A 26 6.61 1.60 9.05
C ASN A 26 6.29 2.20 7.67
N ASP A 27 7.27 2.84 7.02
CA ASP A 27 7.16 3.46 5.69
C ASP A 27 6.10 4.56 5.56
N LYS A 28 5.60 5.07 6.69
CA LYS A 28 4.62 6.15 6.74
C LYS A 28 5.22 7.42 7.33
N PRO A 29 5.03 8.58 6.68
CA PRO A 29 5.50 9.84 7.21
C PRO A 29 4.72 10.19 8.47
N VAL A 30 5.41 10.59 9.52
CA VAL A 30 4.85 11.07 10.79
C VAL A 30 5.61 12.30 11.26
N LYS A 31 4.97 13.09 12.13
CA LYS A 31 5.64 14.23 12.75
C LYS A 31 6.73 13.74 13.70
N CYS A 32 7.96 14.16 13.43
CA CYS A 32 9.07 14.00 14.36
C CYS A 32 8.74 14.76 15.65
N LYS A 33 8.77 14.06 16.78
CA LYS A 33 8.56 14.59 18.12
C LYS A 33 9.70 14.07 18.99
N ASP A 34 10.15 14.88 19.94
CA ASP A 34 11.21 14.51 20.89
C ASP A 34 10.87 13.26 21.74
N LEU A 35 9.59 12.86 21.79
CA LEU A 35 9.13 11.64 22.45
C LEU A 35 9.40 10.36 21.64
N TYR A 36 9.58 10.47 20.32
CA TYR A 36 10.04 9.35 19.50
C TYR A 36 11.55 9.27 19.66
N LYS A 37 12.00 8.25 20.36
CA LYS A 37 13.38 7.84 20.25
C LYS A 37 13.67 7.53 18.77
N CYS A 38 14.81 7.99 18.25
CA CYS A 38 15.19 7.76 16.85
C CYS A 38 15.28 6.26 16.51
N ASP A 39 15.46 5.39 17.50
CA ASP A 39 15.41 3.92 17.35
C ASP A 39 14.06 3.38 16.84
N LYS A 40 12.97 4.16 16.95
CA LYS A 40 11.64 3.82 16.42
C LYS A 40 11.37 4.44 15.06
N CYS A 41 12.24 5.34 14.60
CA CYS A 41 12.16 5.93 13.28
C CYS A 41 12.94 5.02 12.33
N ASP A 42 12.41 4.80 11.13
CA ASP A 42 13.06 4.01 10.09
C ASP A 42 14.36 4.68 9.61
N PHE A 43 14.57 5.96 9.95
CA PHE A 43 15.82 6.71 9.74
C PHE A 43 16.90 6.48 10.83
N GLY A 44 16.66 5.60 11.81
CA GLY A 44 17.39 5.52 13.09
C GLY A 44 18.92 5.62 13.07
N GLU A 45 19.50 6.06 14.20
CA GLU A 45 20.95 6.20 14.54
C GLU A 45 21.89 6.90 13.54
N GLU A 46 21.44 7.29 12.36
CA GLU A 46 22.22 8.03 11.37
C GLU A 46 22.69 9.40 11.91
N GLU A 47 23.93 9.77 11.58
CA GLU A 47 24.57 11.00 12.07
C GLU A 47 23.79 12.27 11.68
N SER A 48 23.01 12.21 10.59
CA SER A 48 22.05 13.26 10.24
C SER A 48 20.81 12.69 9.55
N CYS A 49 19.63 13.05 10.07
CA CYS A 49 18.36 12.69 9.41
C CYS A 49 18.17 13.42 8.06
N GLU A 50 18.90 14.51 7.80
CA GLU A 50 18.72 15.35 6.61
C GLU A 50 19.09 14.60 5.32
N SER A 51 20.28 13.99 5.25
CA SER A 51 20.75 13.30 4.04
C SER A 51 19.88 12.09 3.70
N TYR A 52 19.54 11.27 4.68
CA TYR A 52 18.67 10.12 4.47
C TYR A 52 17.24 10.53 4.10
N LEU A 53 16.73 11.61 4.71
CA LEU A 53 15.39 12.11 4.40
C LEU A 53 15.30 12.59 2.95
N GLU A 54 16.32 13.29 2.46
CA GLU A 54 16.38 13.73 1.07
C GLU A 54 16.36 12.52 0.13
N GLU A 55 17.21 11.52 0.37
CA GLU A 55 17.23 10.28 -0.41
C GLU A 55 15.88 9.57 -0.40
N TRP A 56 15.23 9.45 0.76
CA TRP A 56 13.93 8.81 0.88
C TRP A 56 12.83 9.59 0.16
N LEU A 57 12.78 10.92 0.28
CA LEU A 57 11.75 11.74 -0.38
C LEU A 57 11.80 11.61 -1.92
N PHE A 58 13.00 11.46 -2.46
CA PHE A 58 13.26 11.37 -3.90
C PHE A 58 13.47 9.95 -4.41
N SER A 59 13.34 8.92 -3.57
CA SER A 59 13.29 7.53 -4.03
C SER A 59 11.92 7.21 -4.64
N GLU A 60 11.88 6.19 -5.51
CA GLU A 60 10.61 5.64 -6.00
C GLU A 60 9.81 5.09 -4.82
N TYR A 61 8.53 5.45 -4.76
CA TYR A 61 7.57 4.90 -3.82
C TYR A 61 7.25 3.47 -4.23
N GLU A 62 7.55 2.53 -3.33
CA GLU A 62 7.10 1.15 -3.43
C GLU A 62 5.78 1.00 -2.68
N GLU A 63 4.76 0.48 -3.38
CA GLU A 63 3.46 0.23 -2.77
C GLU A 63 3.61 -0.93 -1.76
N PRO A 64 3.31 -0.73 -0.47
CA PRO A 64 3.57 -1.73 0.55
C PRO A 64 2.85 -3.03 0.22
N GLY A 65 3.56 -4.14 0.36
CA GLY A 65 3.03 -5.47 0.08
C GLY A 65 1.78 -5.76 0.91
N VAL A 66 0.71 -6.22 0.24
CA VAL A 66 -0.53 -6.62 0.91
C VAL A 66 -0.37 -8.04 1.43
N ASP A 67 -0.58 -8.25 2.74
CA ASP A 67 -0.69 -9.59 3.31
C ASP A 67 -2.06 -10.20 2.98
N TRP A 68 -2.12 -10.84 1.80
CA TRP A 68 -3.33 -11.45 1.26
C TRP A 68 -3.94 -12.54 2.15
N SER A 69 -3.17 -13.13 3.07
CA SER A 69 -3.68 -14.11 4.04
C SER A 69 -4.65 -13.49 5.07
N LYS A 70 -4.63 -12.17 5.22
CA LYS A 70 -5.47 -11.41 6.16
C LYS A 70 -6.58 -10.62 5.48
N VAL A 71 -6.62 -10.58 4.15
CA VAL A 71 -7.64 -9.87 3.40
C VAL A 71 -8.97 -10.62 3.53
N LYS A 72 -10.05 -9.89 3.81
CA LYS A 72 -11.38 -10.49 3.96
C LYS A 72 -11.96 -10.84 2.59
N VAL A 73 -12.70 -11.95 2.53
CA VAL A 73 -13.55 -12.29 1.37
C VAL A 73 -14.44 -11.09 1.03
N ASP A 74 -14.65 -10.86 -0.26
CA ASP A 74 -15.40 -9.75 -0.84
C ASP A 74 -14.77 -8.36 -0.64
N THR A 75 -13.49 -8.27 -0.27
CA THR A 75 -12.77 -7.00 -0.32
C THR A 75 -12.60 -6.55 -1.77
N PRO A 76 -12.96 -5.30 -2.14
CA PRO A 76 -12.71 -4.76 -3.48
C PRO A 76 -11.21 -4.73 -3.82
N ILE A 77 -10.86 -5.30 -4.96
CA ILE A 77 -9.48 -5.38 -5.45
C ILE A 77 -9.40 -5.03 -6.94
N LEU A 78 -8.22 -4.60 -7.35
CA LEU A 78 -7.83 -4.46 -8.75
C LEU A 78 -6.91 -5.61 -9.12
N VAL A 79 -7.21 -6.29 -10.22
CA VAL A 79 -6.45 -7.45 -10.70
C VAL A 79 -6.07 -7.33 -12.18
N LYS A 80 -4.96 -7.97 -12.57
CA LYS A 80 -4.54 -8.12 -13.99
C LYS A 80 -3.60 -9.32 -14.16
N ASP A 81 -3.62 -9.94 -15.35
CA ASP A 81 -2.79 -11.13 -15.63
C ASP A 81 -1.38 -10.79 -16.10
N CYS A 82 -1.19 -9.62 -16.70
CA CYS A 82 0.12 -9.16 -17.15
C CYS A 82 0.25 -7.66 -16.94
N GLU A 83 1.50 -7.19 -16.89
CA GLU A 83 1.80 -5.78 -16.59
C GLU A 83 1.13 -4.81 -17.57
N SER A 84 1.03 -5.18 -18.84
CA SER A 84 0.42 -4.38 -19.91
C SER A 84 -1.11 -4.42 -19.95
N SER A 85 -1.75 -5.31 -19.19
CA SER A 85 -3.22 -5.39 -19.13
C SER A 85 -3.81 -4.26 -18.28
N LYS A 86 -5.03 -3.85 -18.65
CA LYS A 86 -5.81 -2.91 -17.83
C LYS A 86 -6.21 -3.60 -16.52
N TRP A 87 -6.22 -2.83 -15.44
CA TRP A 87 -6.74 -3.28 -14.15
C TRP A 87 -8.25 -3.56 -14.24
N ALA A 88 -8.67 -4.76 -13.86
CA ALA A 88 -10.06 -5.12 -13.70
C ALA A 88 -10.50 -4.95 -12.25
N LYS A 89 -11.68 -4.34 -12.04
CA LYS A 89 -12.32 -4.28 -10.71
C LYS A 89 -12.94 -5.63 -10.41
N ARG A 90 -12.58 -6.23 -9.27
CA ARG A 90 -13.07 -7.52 -8.78
C ARG A 90 -13.19 -7.51 -7.26
N TYR A 91 -13.69 -8.62 -6.72
CA TYR A 91 -13.79 -8.88 -5.29
C TYR A 91 -12.89 -10.05 -4.92
N PHE A 92 -12.13 -9.90 -3.84
CA PHE A 92 -11.22 -10.93 -3.33
C PHE A 92 -12.02 -12.16 -2.89
N ALA A 93 -11.61 -13.34 -3.35
CA ALA A 93 -12.24 -14.60 -2.99
C ALA A 93 -11.39 -15.37 -1.98
N LYS A 94 -10.11 -15.63 -2.31
CA LYS A 94 -9.17 -16.34 -1.44
C LYS A 94 -7.70 -16.12 -1.83
N PHE A 95 -6.81 -16.52 -0.94
CA PHE A 95 -5.38 -16.60 -1.16
C PHE A 95 -4.89 -18.00 -0.79
N GLU A 96 -4.38 -18.74 -1.77
CA GLU A 96 -3.99 -20.15 -1.63
C GLU A 96 -2.75 -20.41 -2.50
N ASP A 97 -1.76 -21.15 -1.97
CA ASP A 97 -0.51 -21.49 -2.66
C ASP A 97 0.25 -20.29 -3.26
N GLY A 98 0.17 -19.12 -2.61
CA GLY A 98 0.80 -17.89 -3.09
C GLY A 98 0.06 -17.21 -4.24
N GLN A 99 -1.09 -17.74 -4.65
CA GLN A 99 -1.93 -17.22 -5.71
C GLN A 99 -3.16 -16.49 -5.16
N ILE A 100 -3.47 -15.35 -5.76
CA ILE A 100 -4.64 -14.54 -5.41
C ILE A 100 -5.79 -14.92 -6.33
N TYR A 101 -6.94 -15.23 -5.73
CA TYR A 101 -8.17 -15.55 -6.43
C TYR A 101 -9.21 -14.46 -6.23
N ALA A 102 -9.88 -14.10 -7.31
CA ALA A 102 -10.98 -13.15 -7.30
C ALA A 102 -12.23 -13.80 -7.88
N TRP A 103 -13.41 -13.37 -7.42
CA TRP A 103 -14.67 -13.84 -7.97
C TRP A 103 -14.82 -13.48 -9.45
N SER A 104 -15.35 -14.41 -10.25
CA SER A 104 -15.59 -14.21 -11.67
C SER A 104 -16.64 -13.12 -11.91
N ASP A 105 -16.55 -12.44 -13.06
CA ASP A 105 -17.56 -11.48 -13.54
C ASP A 105 -17.98 -10.35 -12.58
N GLY A 106 -17.13 -10.03 -11.60
CA GLY A 106 -17.45 -9.01 -10.59
C GLY A 106 -18.54 -9.43 -9.60
N THR A 107 -18.77 -10.74 -9.48
CA THR A 107 -19.61 -11.33 -8.44
C THR A 107 -18.92 -11.28 -7.07
N THR A 108 -19.62 -11.74 -6.05
CA THR A 108 -19.15 -11.82 -4.65
C THR A 108 -19.53 -13.19 -4.10
N SER A 109 -19.12 -13.50 -2.87
CA SER A 109 -19.53 -14.74 -2.18
C SER A 109 -21.06 -14.90 -2.07
N TRP A 110 -21.82 -13.81 -2.19
CA TRP A 110 -23.29 -13.82 -2.16
C TRP A 110 -23.94 -14.11 -3.52
N SER A 111 -23.29 -13.71 -4.62
CA SER A 111 -23.87 -13.72 -5.97
C SER A 111 -23.19 -14.68 -6.95
N ALA A 112 -22.06 -15.26 -6.57
CA ALA A 112 -21.38 -16.29 -7.35
C ALA A 112 -22.26 -17.54 -7.48
N ASN A 113 -22.18 -18.22 -8.62
CA ASN A 113 -22.97 -19.43 -8.87
C ASN A 113 -22.48 -20.62 -8.03
N ASP A 114 -21.18 -20.67 -7.71
CA ASP A 114 -20.53 -21.72 -6.94
C ASP A 114 -19.27 -21.15 -6.24
N GLU A 115 -18.82 -21.79 -5.17
CA GLU A 115 -17.55 -21.47 -4.48
C GLU A 115 -16.33 -21.61 -5.40
N CYS A 116 -16.45 -22.42 -6.46
CA CYS A 116 -15.43 -22.62 -7.48
C CYS A 116 -15.42 -21.53 -8.57
N ASP A 117 -16.36 -20.56 -8.54
CA ASP A 117 -16.46 -19.50 -9.55
C ASP A 117 -15.46 -18.36 -9.29
N VAL A 118 -14.18 -18.75 -9.29
CA VAL A 118 -13.04 -17.89 -8.97
C VAL A 118 -11.97 -18.01 -10.05
N THR A 119 -11.30 -16.89 -10.32
CA THR A 119 -10.18 -16.82 -11.27
C THR A 119 -8.91 -16.39 -10.53
N SER A 120 -7.79 -17.08 -10.81
CA SER A 120 -6.46 -16.72 -10.31
C SER A 120 -5.87 -15.56 -11.10
N TRP A 121 -5.19 -14.63 -10.42
CA TRP A 121 -4.59 -13.44 -11.05
C TRP A 121 -3.13 -13.26 -10.64
N ASN A 122 -2.28 -12.93 -11.62
CA ASN A 122 -0.83 -12.75 -11.40
C ASN A 122 -0.49 -11.47 -10.63
N CYS A 123 -1.28 -10.41 -10.81
CA CYS A 123 -1.10 -9.14 -10.12
C CYS A 123 -2.41 -8.73 -9.47
N ALA A 124 -2.34 -8.31 -8.21
CA ALA A 124 -3.46 -7.71 -7.50
C ALA A 124 -3.00 -6.59 -6.58
N LYS A 125 -3.90 -5.63 -6.34
CA LYS A 125 -3.77 -4.63 -5.27
C LYS A 125 -5.15 -4.27 -4.71
N LEU A 126 -5.18 -3.74 -3.51
CA LEU A 126 -6.42 -3.24 -2.92
C LEU A 126 -6.97 -2.10 -3.79
N ALA A 127 -8.28 -2.10 -4.02
CA ALA A 127 -8.91 -0.92 -4.58
C ALA A 127 -8.88 0.18 -3.51
N GLU A 128 -8.34 1.36 -3.83
CA GLU A 128 -8.49 2.52 -2.96
C GLU A 128 -10.00 2.76 -2.78
N SER A 129 -10.45 2.84 -1.52
CA SER A 129 -11.83 3.19 -1.23
C SER A 129 -12.10 4.60 -1.77
N GLU A 130 -13.08 4.73 -2.66
CA GLU A 130 -13.72 6.03 -2.89
C GLU A 130 -14.50 6.33 -1.59
N ASP A 131 -13.87 7.06 -0.66
CA ASP A 131 -14.55 7.71 0.47
C ASP A 131 -15.37 8.93 -0.01
#